data_AF-A0AAV5CAP3-F1
#
_entry.id   AF-A0AAV5CAP3-F1
#
_cell.length_a   1.000
_cell.length_b   1.000
_cell.length_c   1.000
_cell.angle_alpha   90.00
_cell.angle_beta   90.00
_cell.angle_gamma   90.00
#
_symmetry.space_group_name_H-M   'P 1'
#
loop_
_entity.id
_entity.type
_entity.pdbx_description
1 polymer ?
#
loop_
_entity_poly.entity_id
_entity_poly.type
_entity_poly.pdbx_seq_one_letter_code
_entity_poly.pdbx_strand_id
1 'polypeptide(L)'
;MPLSLLKSITNNFSNDRQIGVGGFAVVYKGQLRNGAVAVKKLTQTLDVHETKFHQEVDSLLRVKHKNIVRFLGYCSDTQGKVWKLGGKNVMADERQRFLCFEFLPEGSLDNYISGKFLHILLCFDEKQTRAMTSNMFGSLGYMAPECYDGLITFKSDIYSLGIVIIEILTGQKGYPEIENVRTFSFEINSQC
;
A
#
# COMPACT_ATOMS: atom_id res chain seq x y z
N MET A 1 19.38 1.68 -1.54
CA MET A 1 19.78 2.42 -0.32
C MET A 1 20.37 1.44 0.69
N PRO A 2 21.50 1.75 1.34
CA PRO A 2 22.09 0.87 2.36
C PRO A 2 21.21 0.72 3.60
N LEU A 3 21.15 -0.48 4.19
CA LEU A 3 20.40 -0.69 5.44
C LEU A 3 20.93 0.17 6.60
N SER A 4 22.25 0.38 6.66
CA SER A 4 22.88 1.24 7.66
C SER A 4 22.35 2.67 7.61
N LEU A 5 22.14 3.22 6.41
CA LEU A 5 21.52 4.53 6.22
C LEU A 5 20.07 4.52 6.73
N LEU A 6 19.27 3.52 6.37
CA LEU A 6 17.89 3.41 6.81
C LEU A 6 17.78 3.30 8.35
N LYS A 7 18.66 2.51 8.97
CA LYS A 7 18.76 2.43 10.44
C LYS A 7 19.11 3.79 11.04
N SER A 8 20.09 4.49 10.49
CA SER A 8 20.50 5.81 10.99
C SER A 8 19.36 6.83 10.93
N ILE A 9 18.70 6.98 9.78
CA ILE A 9 17.69 8.02 9.58
C ILE A 9 16.38 7.75 10.34
N THR A 10 16.11 6.49 10.71
CA THR A 10 14.89 6.07 11.44
C THR A 10 15.13 5.79 12.93
N ASN A 11 16.31 6.10 13.46
CA ASN A 11 16.71 5.74 14.83
C ASN A 11 16.51 4.23 15.10
N ASN A 12 17.10 3.39 14.25
CA ASN A 12 17.01 1.94 14.26
C ASN A 12 15.56 1.41 14.23
N PHE A 13 14.71 2.05 13.42
CA PHE A 13 13.28 1.72 13.31
C PHE A 13 12.56 1.82 14.68
N SER A 14 12.84 2.87 15.46
CA SER A 14 12.19 3.12 16.75
C SER A 14 10.68 3.31 16.58
N ASN A 15 9.91 2.85 17.58
CA ASN A 15 8.47 3.06 17.67
C ASN A 15 8.11 4.57 17.64
N ASP A 16 8.98 5.44 18.18
CA ASP A 16 8.76 6.90 18.17
C ASP A 16 8.80 7.51 16.76
N ARG A 17 9.37 6.76 15.80
CA ARG A 17 9.42 7.15 14.38
C ARG A 17 8.30 6.51 13.58
N GLN A 18 7.49 5.64 14.15
CA GLN A 18 6.41 4.96 13.43
C GLN A 18 5.29 5.95 13.09
N ILE A 19 4.93 6.03 11.81
CA ILE A 19 3.87 6.91 11.29
C ILE A 19 2.70 6.14 10.67
N GLY A 20 2.82 4.83 10.51
CA GLY A 20 1.73 4.00 10.02
C GLY A 20 2.00 2.52 10.18
N VAL A 21 0.95 1.73 10.38
CA VAL A 21 0.99 0.27 10.43
C VAL A 21 -0.09 -0.26 9.49
N GLY A 22 0.31 -1.09 8.54
CA GLY A 22 -0.59 -1.84 7.68
C GLY A 22 -0.37 -3.35 7.82
N GLY A 23 -1.23 -4.15 7.18
CA GLY A 23 -1.14 -5.61 7.24
C GLY A 23 0.18 -6.18 6.69
N PHE A 24 0.83 -5.46 5.78
CA PHE A 24 2.02 -5.92 5.05
C PHE A 24 3.25 -5.06 5.28
N ALA A 25 3.16 -3.99 6.07
CA ALA A 25 4.27 -3.09 6.29
C ALA A 25 4.10 -2.20 7.52
N VAL A 26 5.22 -1.75 8.07
CA VAL A 26 5.29 -0.67 9.04
C VAL A 26 6.02 0.51 8.41
N VAL A 27 5.45 1.72 8.52
CA VAL A 27 6.00 2.94 7.95
C VAL A 27 6.64 3.78 9.05
N TYR A 28 7.88 4.19 8.82
CA TYR A 28 8.68 5.02 9.73
C TYR A 28 9.03 6.35 9.08
N LYS A 29 9.00 7.44 9.85
CA LYS A 29 9.55 8.73 9.45
C LYS A 29 11.07 8.71 9.61
N GLY A 30 11.78 8.89 8.50
CA GLY A 30 13.23 9.08 8.47
C GLY A 30 13.60 10.56 8.32
N GLN A 31 14.76 10.94 8.85
CA GLN A 31 15.32 12.28 8.66
C GLN A 31 16.60 12.23 7.82
N LEU A 32 16.57 12.82 6.63
CA LEU A 32 17.75 13.09 5.81
C LEU A 32 18.17 14.56 5.94
N ARG A 33 19.37 14.87 5.43
CA ARG A 33 19.89 16.26 5.36
C ARG A 33 18.99 17.17 4.50
N ASN A 34 18.32 16.61 3.50
CA ASN A 34 17.50 17.33 2.52
C ASN A 34 15.99 17.25 2.80
N GLY A 35 15.58 16.71 3.95
CA GLY A 35 14.16 16.62 4.32
C GLY A 35 13.78 15.31 5.00
N ALA A 36 12.50 15.20 5.34
CA ALA A 36 11.93 13.98 5.88
C ALA A 36 11.59 12.97 4.77
N VAL A 37 11.66 11.68 5.11
CA VAL A 37 11.28 10.57 4.23
C VAL A 37 10.35 9.60 4.93
N ALA A 38 9.56 8.86 4.18
CA ALA A 38 8.76 7.75 4.68
C ALA A 38 9.43 6.41 4.29
N VAL A 39 9.86 5.64 5.29
CA VAL A 39 10.51 4.34 5.13
C VAL A 39 9.50 3.24 5.45
N LYS A 40 8.98 2.59 4.42
CA LYS A 40 8.05 1.47 4.52
C LYS A 40 8.84 0.16 4.63
N LYS A 41 8.91 -0.39 5.83
CA LYS A 41 9.49 -1.71 6.13
C LYS A 41 8.43 -2.77 5.83
N LEU A 42 8.69 -3.62 4.84
CA LEU A 42 7.76 -4.69 4.48
C LEU A 42 7.83 -5.80 5.53
N THR A 43 6.66 -6.23 6.00
CA THR A 43 6.54 -7.39 6.90
C THR A 43 6.88 -8.65 6.10
N GLN A 44 7.56 -9.60 6.72
CA GLN A 44 7.96 -10.86 6.10
C GLN A 44 6.70 -11.74 5.92
N THR A 45 5.94 -11.47 4.86
CA THR A 45 4.92 -12.41 4.40
C THR A 45 5.61 -13.59 3.74
N LEU A 46 5.22 -14.79 4.16
CA LEU A 46 5.55 -16.04 3.49
C LEU A 46 5.34 -15.86 1.97
N ASP A 47 6.40 -16.11 1.20
CA ASP A 47 6.42 -16.21 -0.27
C ASP A 47 6.07 -14.98 -1.14
N VAL A 48 6.47 -13.77 -0.76
CA VAL A 48 6.67 -12.74 -1.81
C VAL A 48 7.94 -13.06 -2.60
N HIS A 49 7.74 -13.83 -3.69
CA HIS A 49 8.77 -14.15 -4.68
C HIS A 49 9.59 -12.92 -5.05
N GLU A 50 10.90 -13.09 -5.15
CA GLU A 50 11.86 -12.04 -5.49
C GLU A 50 11.53 -11.30 -6.79
N THR A 51 10.97 -12.01 -7.76
CA THR A 51 10.47 -11.46 -9.01
C THR A 51 9.36 -10.44 -8.79
N LYS A 52 8.39 -10.72 -7.90
CA LYS A 52 7.30 -9.78 -7.61
C LYS A 52 7.80 -8.49 -6.96
N PHE A 53 8.75 -8.60 -6.03
CA PHE A 53 9.34 -7.42 -5.40
C PHE A 53 10.09 -6.53 -6.41
N HIS A 54 10.89 -7.14 -7.30
CA HIS A 54 11.60 -6.37 -8.32
C HIS A 54 10.65 -5.73 -9.35
N GLN A 55 9.59 -6.44 -9.75
CA GLN A 55 8.55 -5.86 -10.61
C GLN A 55 7.88 -4.64 -9.98
N GLU A 56 7.55 -4.70 -8.69
CA GLU A 56 6.99 -3.56 -7.96
C GLU A 56 7.98 -2.39 -7.92
N VAL A 57 9.25 -2.66 -7.62
CA VAL A 57 10.31 -1.63 -7.63
C VAL A 57 10.49 -1.01 -9.01
N ASP A 58 10.49 -1.81 -10.07
CA ASP A 58 10.63 -1.32 -11.45
C ASP A 58 9.45 -0.41 -11.84
N SER A 59 8.23 -0.78 -11.45
CA SER A 59 7.04 0.08 -11.61
C SER A 59 7.21 1.40 -10.87
N LEU A 60 7.64 1.38 -9.60
CA LEU A 60 7.84 2.58 -8.78
C LEU A 60 8.95 3.51 -9.33
N LEU A 61 10.00 2.95 -9.95
CA LEU A 61 11.07 3.72 -10.57
C LEU A 61 10.63 4.45 -11.85
N ARG A 62 9.68 3.85 -12.60
CA ARG A 62 9.18 4.41 -13.87
C ARG A 62 8.14 5.51 -13.67
N VAL A 63 7.36 5.45 -12.60
CA VAL A 63 6.24 6.35 -12.38
C VAL A 63 6.72 7.72 -11.85
N LYS A 64 6.43 8.78 -12.62
CA LYS A 64 6.72 10.17 -12.23
C LYS A 64 5.54 11.06 -12.61
N HIS A 65 4.81 11.53 -11.60
CA HIS A 65 3.67 12.42 -11.81
C HIS A 65 3.44 13.30 -10.57
N LYS A 66 2.93 14.52 -10.76
CA LYS A 66 2.68 15.48 -9.67
C LYS A 66 1.71 15.02 -8.58
N ASN A 67 0.85 14.04 -8.91
CA ASN A 67 -0.14 13.48 -7.99
C ASN A 67 0.24 12.07 -7.50
N ILE A 68 1.50 11.65 -7.67
CA ILE A 68 1.99 10.35 -7.20
C ILE A 68 3.18 10.60 -6.27
N VAL A 69 3.13 10.00 -5.07
CA VAL A 69 4.17 10.15 -4.06
C VAL A 69 5.50 9.67 -4.63
N ARG A 70 6.51 10.54 -4.58
CA ARG A 70 7.80 10.26 -5.21
C ARG A 70 8.54 9.15 -4.48
N PHE A 71 8.84 8.10 -5.23
CA PHE A 71 9.72 7.04 -4.81
C PHE A 71 11.19 7.51 -4.81
N LEU A 72 11.93 7.20 -3.75
CA LEU A 72 13.33 7.60 -3.55
C LEU A 72 14.31 6.44 -3.72
N GLY A 73 13.84 5.22 -3.49
CA GLY A 73 14.65 4.01 -3.64
C GLY A 73 14.21 2.91 -2.68
N TYR A 74 14.88 1.76 -2.79
CA TYR A 74 14.60 0.58 -1.99
C TYR A 74 15.85 0.04 -1.29
N CYS A 75 15.64 -0.89 -0.36
CA CYS A 75 16.66 -1.73 0.22
C CYS A 75 16.14 -3.18 0.25
N SER A 76 16.95 -4.13 -0.20
CA SER A 76 16.72 -5.57 -0.02
C SER A 76 18.00 -6.13 0.56
N ASP A 77 18.02 -6.32 1.87
CA ASP A 77 19.19 -6.76 2.63
C ASP A 77 18.93 -8.16 3.19
N THR A 78 19.88 -9.08 3.03
CA THR A 78 19.80 -10.44 3.56
C THR A 78 20.95 -10.62 4.55
N GLN A 79 20.62 -10.86 5.82
CA GLN A 79 21.62 -11.07 6.87
C GLN A 79 21.44 -12.44 7.52
N GLY A 80 22.54 -13.18 7.66
CA GLY A 80 22.55 -14.40 8.46
C GLY A 80 22.35 -14.06 9.95
N LYS A 81 21.25 -14.51 10.53
CA LYS A 81 20.90 -14.26 11.93
C LYS A 81 20.88 -15.57 12.71
N VAL A 82 21.43 -15.53 13.92
CA VAL A 82 21.36 -16.65 14.85
C VAL A 82 19.97 -16.66 15.50
N TRP A 83 19.22 -17.73 15.29
CA TRP A 83 17.95 -18.02 15.93
C TRP A 83 18.14 -19.08 17.00
N LYS A 84 17.52 -18.90 18.17
CA LYS A 84 17.48 -19.92 19.22
C LYS A 84 16.19 -20.72 19.07
N LEU A 85 16.31 -21.98 18.64
CA LEU A 85 15.18 -22.90 18.54
C LEU A 85 15.44 -24.11 19.43
N GLY A 86 14.61 -24.31 20.45
CA GLY A 86 14.73 -25.45 21.38
C GLY A 86 16.11 -25.54 22.07
N GLY A 87 16.72 -24.39 22.40
CA GLY A 87 18.05 -24.33 23.03
C GLY A 87 19.24 -24.50 22.08
N LYS A 88 19.01 -24.73 20.78
CA LYS A 88 20.06 -24.80 19.75
C LYS A 88 20.14 -23.48 18.99
N ASN A 89 21.36 -23.05 18.69
CA ASN A 89 21.61 -21.92 17.80
C ASN A 89 21.53 -22.41 16.35
N VAL A 90 20.64 -21.83 15.57
CA VAL A 90 20.46 -22.09 14.13
C VAL A 90 20.77 -20.82 13.38
N MET A 91 21.65 -20.88 12.38
CA MET A 91 21.86 -19.77 11.46
C MET A 91 20.77 -19.82 10.38
N ALA A 92 20.04 -18.72 10.22
CA ALA A 92 19.08 -18.58 9.13
C ALA A 92 19.14 -17.16 8.56
N ASP A 93 18.94 -17.06 7.25
CA ASP A 93 18.91 -15.77 6.58
C ASP A 93 17.63 -15.02 6.91
N GLU A 94 17.79 -13.82 7.46
CA GLU A 94 16.73 -12.84 7.64
C GLU A 94 16.79 -11.84 6.48
N ARG A 95 15.78 -11.88 5.62
CA ARG A 95 15.63 -10.93 4.52
C ARG A 95 14.78 -9.75 4.97
N GLN A 96 15.32 -8.55 4.86
CA GLN A 96 14.64 -7.30 5.16
C GLN A 96 14.48 -6.45 3.90
N ARG A 97 13.24 -6.07 3.60
CA ARG A 97 12.90 -5.23 2.44
C ARG A 97 12.30 -3.91 2.90
N PHE A 98 12.74 -2.83 2.26
CA PHE A 98 12.29 -1.48 2.55
C PHE A 98 12.04 -0.71 1.25
N LEU A 99 11.00 0.11 1.26
CA LEU A 99 10.72 1.11 0.24
C LEU A 99 10.81 2.50 0.87
N CYS A 100 11.45 3.44 0.20
CA CYS A 100 11.66 4.80 0.68
C CYS A 100 10.94 5.78 -0.24
N PHE A 101 10.10 6.63 0.34
CA PHE A 101 9.31 7.64 -0.34
C PHE A 101 9.58 9.01 0.28
N GLU A 102 9.22 10.07 -0.45
CA GLU A 102 9.12 11.37 0.19
C GLU A 102 8.07 11.37 1.30
N PHE A 103 8.32 12.17 2.33
CA PHE A 103 7.38 12.31 3.43
C PHE A 103 6.32 13.37 3.10
N LEU A 104 5.05 13.01 3.27
CA LEU A 104 3.92 13.93 3.18
C LEU A 104 3.50 14.35 4.60
N PRO A 105 3.60 15.64 4.97
CA PRO A 105 3.34 16.11 6.33
C PRO A 105 1.87 16.00 6.74
N GLU A 106 0.97 16.14 5.77
CA GLU A 106 -0.49 16.05 5.97
C GLU A 106 -0.96 14.59 6.16
N GLY A 107 -0.07 13.61 6.01
CA GLY A 107 -0.44 12.21 6.13
C GLY A 107 -1.33 11.73 4.99
N SER A 108 -2.11 10.68 5.24
CA SER A 108 -3.00 10.08 4.25
C SER A 108 -4.38 10.73 4.23
N LEU A 109 -5.07 10.57 3.10
CA LEU A 109 -6.45 11.03 2.90
C LEU A 109 -7.41 10.52 4.00
N ASP A 110 -7.09 9.36 4.58
CA ASP A 110 -7.81 8.72 5.68
C ASP A 110 -7.96 9.57 6.95
N ASN A 111 -7.07 10.53 7.15
CA ASN A 111 -7.15 11.46 8.26
C ASN A 111 -8.23 12.53 8.03
N TYR A 112 -8.63 12.74 6.77
CA TYR A 112 -9.54 13.82 6.34
C TYR A 112 -10.92 13.30 5.90
N ILE A 113 -11.04 12.00 5.63
CA ILE A 113 -12.32 11.32 5.42
C ILE A 113 -12.69 10.57 6.71
N SER A 114 -13.96 10.59 7.11
CA SER A 114 -14.39 9.95 8.36
C SER A 114 -14.19 8.43 8.30
N GLY A 115 -13.12 7.93 8.91
CA GLY A 115 -12.91 6.50 9.14
C GLY A 115 -11.60 5.97 8.57
N LYS A 116 -10.82 5.31 9.44
CA LYS A 116 -9.52 4.69 9.14
C LYS A 116 -9.53 3.93 7.80
N PHE A 117 -8.65 4.35 6.90
CA PHE A 117 -8.38 3.75 5.61
C PHE A 117 -7.25 2.73 5.79
N LEU A 118 -7.52 1.48 5.44
CA LEU A 118 -6.45 0.50 5.33
C LEU A 118 -5.90 0.59 3.90
N HIS A 119 -4.72 1.22 3.82
CA HIS A 119 -3.93 1.58 2.65
C HIS A 119 -4.06 0.58 1.47
N ILE A 120 -4.62 1.07 0.37
CA ILE A 120 -4.63 0.40 -0.94
C ILE A 120 -3.18 0.13 -1.34
N LEU A 121 -2.82 -1.15 -1.51
CA LEU A 121 -1.66 -1.53 -2.30
C LEU A 121 -2.20 -1.89 -3.67
N LEU A 122 -2.15 -0.94 -4.61
CA LEU A 122 -2.34 -1.24 -6.02
C LEU A 122 -1.15 -2.11 -6.43
N CYS A 123 -1.41 -3.40 -6.65
CA CYS A 123 -0.49 -4.24 -7.41
C CYS A 123 -0.49 -3.69 -8.85
N PHE A 124 0.43 -2.77 -9.15
CA PHE A 124 0.67 -2.36 -10.54
C PHE A 124 1.34 -3.53 -11.28
N ASP A 125 0.54 -4.37 -11.91
CA ASP A 125 0.99 -5.26 -12.97
C ASP A 125 0.31 -4.88 -14.28
N GLU A 126 1.06 -4.21 -15.16
CA GLU A 126 0.62 -3.83 -16.50
C GLU A 126 0.60 -5.02 -17.47
N LYS A 127 1.02 -6.23 -17.05
CA LYS A 127 1.16 -7.36 -17.98
C LYS A 127 0.93 -8.74 -17.34
N GLN A 128 -0.26 -9.04 -16.80
CA GLN A 128 -0.87 -10.39 -16.93
C GLN A 128 -2.39 -10.34 -16.71
N THR A 129 -3.18 -10.67 -17.73
CA THR A 129 -4.65 -10.82 -17.62
C THR A 129 -5.08 -12.07 -16.81
N ARG A 130 -4.16 -12.84 -16.23
CA ARG A 130 -4.46 -14.05 -15.43
C ARG A 130 -3.37 -14.34 -14.38
N ALA A 131 -3.21 -13.48 -13.38
CA ALA A 131 -2.52 -13.92 -12.16
C ALA A 131 -3.51 -14.70 -11.29
N MET A 132 -3.48 -16.04 -11.34
CA MET A 132 -4.13 -16.87 -10.32
C MET A 132 -3.39 -16.68 -9.00
N THR A 133 -3.79 -15.70 -8.21
CA THR A 133 -3.38 -15.56 -6.81
C THR A 133 -4.41 -16.25 -5.94
N SER A 134 -4.08 -17.44 -5.44
CA SER A 134 -4.87 -18.20 -4.44
C SER A 134 -5.00 -17.50 -3.08
N ASN A 135 -4.38 -16.32 -2.91
CA ASN A 135 -4.45 -15.53 -1.70
C ASN A 135 -5.13 -14.20 -2.06
N MET A 136 -6.33 -14.00 -1.52
CA MET A 136 -7.13 -12.78 -1.70
C MET A 136 -6.41 -11.61 -1.02
N PHE A 137 -5.93 -10.64 -1.81
CA PHE A 137 -5.32 -9.40 -1.31
C PHE A 137 -6.23 -8.22 -1.67
N GLY A 138 -6.80 -7.57 -0.65
CA GLY A 138 -7.60 -6.35 -0.81
C GLY A 138 -8.33 -5.95 0.48
N SER A 139 -8.77 -4.69 0.56
CA SER A 139 -9.58 -4.18 1.67
C SER A 139 -11.07 -4.41 1.34
N LEU A 140 -11.76 -5.24 2.14
CA LEU A 140 -13.10 -5.81 1.88
C LEU A 140 -14.17 -4.82 1.36
N GLY A 141 -14.10 -3.52 1.72
CA GLY A 141 -15.06 -2.49 1.29
C GLY A 141 -14.73 -1.78 -0.03
N TYR A 142 -13.54 -2.00 -0.60
CA TYR A 142 -13.06 -1.35 -1.83
C TYR A 142 -12.83 -2.35 -2.96
N MET A 143 -13.01 -3.65 -2.70
CA MET A 143 -12.80 -4.70 -3.68
C MET A 143 -13.99 -4.78 -4.63
N ALA A 144 -13.68 -4.79 -5.92
CA ALA A 144 -14.67 -5.05 -6.94
C ALA A 144 -15.18 -6.51 -6.82
N PRO A 145 -16.46 -6.78 -7.13
CA PRO A 145 -17.03 -8.10 -6.95
C PRO A 145 -16.32 -9.19 -7.76
N GLU A 146 -15.80 -8.86 -8.94
CA GLU A 146 -15.04 -9.81 -9.77
C GLU A 146 -13.70 -10.25 -9.15
N CYS A 147 -13.19 -9.51 -8.15
CA CYS A 147 -11.99 -9.92 -7.42
C CYS A 147 -12.24 -11.16 -6.56
N TYR A 148 -13.49 -11.44 -6.15
CA TYR A 148 -13.84 -12.67 -5.43
C TYR A 148 -13.75 -13.90 -6.33
N ASP A 149 -13.92 -13.71 -7.65
CA ASP A 149 -13.73 -14.75 -8.66
C ASP A 149 -12.27 -14.87 -9.11
N GLY A 150 -11.34 -14.15 -8.45
CA GLY A 150 -9.91 -14.16 -8.74
C GLY A 150 -9.53 -13.37 -10.00
N LEU A 151 -10.42 -12.52 -10.52
CA LEU A 151 -10.16 -11.70 -11.69
C LEU A 151 -9.67 -10.30 -11.26
N ILE A 152 -8.40 -10.02 -11.50
CA ILE A 152 -7.82 -8.68 -11.30
C ILE A 152 -7.71 -8.00 -12.66
N THR A 153 -8.44 -6.90 -12.85
CA THR A 153 -8.37 -6.08 -14.06
C THR A 153 -8.31 -4.60 -13.73
N PHE A 154 -7.98 -3.77 -14.72
CA PHE A 154 -8.09 -2.31 -14.59
C PHE A 154 -9.50 -1.82 -14.22
N LYS A 155 -10.56 -2.62 -14.47
CA LYS A 155 -11.92 -2.28 -14.06
C LYS A 155 -12.09 -2.34 -12.54
N SER A 156 -11.33 -3.22 -11.88
CA SER A 156 -11.34 -3.35 -10.44
C SER A 156 -10.73 -2.10 -9.77
N ASP A 157 -9.69 -1.51 -10.38
CA ASP A 157 -9.12 -0.24 -9.92
C ASP A 157 -10.11 0.92 -10.08
N ILE A 158 -10.88 0.95 -11.18
CA ILE A 158 -11.94 1.95 -11.42
C ILE A 158 -13.04 1.82 -10.36
N TYR A 159 -13.44 0.60 -10.00
CA TYR A 159 -14.41 0.36 -8.94
C TYR A 159 -13.90 0.88 -7.59
N SER A 160 -12.68 0.52 -7.19
CA SER A 160 -12.06 0.99 -5.95
C SER A 160 -11.97 2.52 -5.91
N LEU A 161 -11.60 3.16 -7.01
CA LEU A 161 -11.59 4.61 -7.13
C LEU A 161 -13.00 5.21 -6.96
N GLY A 162 -14.02 4.57 -7.52
CA GLY A 162 -15.41 4.97 -7.35
C GLY A 162 -15.84 4.97 -5.88
N ILE A 163 -15.47 3.94 -5.11
CA ILE A 163 -15.74 3.88 -3.66
C ILE A 163 -15.03 5.04 -2.94
N VAL A 164 -13.74 5.27 -3.23
CA VAL A 164 -12.99 6.39 -2.63
C VAL A 164 -13.65 7.73 -2.91
N ILE A 165 -14.15 7.95 -4.14
CA ILE A 165 -14.87 9.18 -4.51
C ILE A 165 -16.18 9.31 -3.72
N ILE A 166 -16.96 8.24 -3.58
CA ILE A 166 -18.20 8.25 -2.79
C ILE A 166 -17.89 8.58 -1.32
N GLU A 167 -16.84 8.00 -0.74
CA GLU A 167 -16.43 8.29 0.64
C GLU A 167 -16.02 9.76 0.80
N ILE A 168 -15.29 10.33 -0.17
CA ILE A 168 -14.93 11.75 -0.16
C ILE A 168 -16.19 12.64 -0.22
N LEU A 169 -17.17 12.30 -1.06
CA LEU A 169 -18.38 13.10 -1.25
C LEU A 169 -19.37 12.99 -0.09
N THR A 170 -19.48 11.81 0.53
CA THR A 170 -20.48 11.52 1.56
C THR A 170 -19.95 11.66 2.98
N GLY A 171 -18.63 11.56 3.16
CA GLY A 171 -18.00 11.47 4.48
C GLY A 171 -18.37 10.20 5.26
N GLN A 172 -18.97 9.19 4.61
CA GLN A 172 -19.38 7.92 5.20
C GLN A 172 -18.54 6.77 4.64
N LYS A 173 -18.30 5.74 5.46
CA LYS A 173 -17.51 4.56 5.08
C LYS A 173 -18.39 3.46 4.51
N GLY A 174 -17.90 2.81 3.44
CA GLY A 174 -18.49 1.59 2.91
C GLY A 174 -19.62 1.79 1.92
N TYR A 175 -20.02 0.68 1.31
CA TYR A 175 -21.08 0.63 0.30
C TYR A 175 -22.41 1.07 0.95
N PRO A 176 -23.14 2.07 0.42
CA PRO A 176 -24.55 2.19 0.76
C PRO A 176 -25.21 0.88 0.32
N GLU A 177 -25.80 0.13 1.26
CA GLU A 177 -26.59 -1.05 0.88
C GLU A 177 -27.57 -0.62 -0.22
N ILE A 178 -27.66 -1.41 -1.29
CA ILE A 178 -28.52 -1.13 -2.46
C ILE A 178 -29.98 -1.37 -2.07
N GLU A 179 -30.50 -0.59 -1.14
CA GLU A 179 -31.93 -0.38 -1.00
C GLU A 179 -32.33 1.07 -1.33
N ASN A 180 -31.38 1.96 -1.60
CA ASN A 180 -31.68 3.37 -1.90
C ASN A 180 -30.96 3.96 -3.13
N VAL A 181 -30.64 3.17 -4.15
CA VAL A 181 -30.50 3.73 -5.51
C VAL A 181 -31.90 3.93 -6.10
N ARG A 182 -32.72 4.75 -5.44
CA ARG A 182 -33.90 5.34 -6.06
C ARG A 182 -33.44 6.58 -6.82
N THR A 183 -33.19 6.37 -8.11
CA THR A 183 -33.50 7.33 -9.17
C THR A 183 -33.10 8.78 -8.90
N PHE A 184 -31.84 9.14 -9.14
CA PHE A 184 -31.56 10.49 -9.64
C PHE A 184 -31.89 10.50 -11.14
N SER A 185 -33.19 10.50 -11.44
CA SER A 185 -33.69 10.93 -12.74
C SER A 185 -33.40 12.43 -12.85
N PHE A 186 -32.48 12.79 -13.74
CA PHE A 186 -32.40 14.15 -14.25
C PHE A 186 -33.72 14.46 -14.96
N GLU A 187 -34.62 15.17 -14.29
CA GLU A 187 -35.69 15.89 -14.99
C GLU A 187 -35.03 17.01 -15.79
N ILE A 188 -34.87 16.78 -17.10
CA ILE A 188 -34.70 17.88 -18.04
C ILE A 188 -36.04 18.61 -18.08
N ASN A 189 -36.17 19.63 -17.25
CA ASN A 189 -37.22 20.63 -17.40
C ASN A 189 -36.91 21.46 -18.65
N SER A 190 -37.43 21.00 -19.79
CA SER A 190 -37.77 21.88 -20.90
C SER A 190 -39.08 22.57 -20.55
N GLN A 191 -39.02 23.85 -20.18
CA GLN A 191 -40.16 24.75 -20.29
C GLN A 191 -39.73 26.07 -20.94
N CYS A 192 -40.48 26.38 -22.02
CA CYS A 192 -40.49 27.55 -22.90
C CYS A 192 -39.41 27.63 -23.97
#